data_AF-A0A9D7QRI2-F1
#
_entry.id   AF-A0A9D7QRI2-F1
#
_cell.length_a   1.000
_cell.length_b   1.000
_cell.length_c   1.000
_cell.angle_alpha   90.00
_cell.angle_beta   90.00
_cell.angle_gamma   90.00
#
_symmetry.space_group_name_H-M   'P 1'
#
loop_
_entity.id
_entity.type
_entity.pdbx_description
1 polymer ?
#
loop_
_entity_poly.entity_id
_entity_poly.type
_entity_poly.pdbx_seq_one_letter_code
_entity_poly.pdbx_strand_id
1 'polypeptide(L)'
;MSQTLNTELLASMLKDKRAGRGLRAIADEIGEVSAATLSRIEQGKIPDVATFIKICKWLNTSTETFIKGNSKKSKPASNKAQVVAHLRADRELSKETVQMLVKMIDMAYNTK
;
A
#
# COMPACT_ATOMS: atom_id res chain seq x y z
N MET A 1 -14.69 -3.77 -17.68
CA MET A 1 -13.32 -3.30 -17.37
C MET A 1 -12.52 -4.49 -16.87
N SER A 2 -11.57 -5.00 -17.65
CA SER A 2 -10.68 -6.09 -17.23
C SER A 2 -9.64 -5.53 -16.26
N GLN A 3 -9.78 -5.84 -14.97
CA GLN A 3 -8.72 -5.59 -13.99
C GLN A 3 -7.53 -6.49 -14.33
N THR A 4 -6.37 -5.88 -14.57
CA THR A 4 -5.14 -6.61 -14.93
C THR A 4 -4.11 -6.48 -13.81
N LEU A 5 -3.35 -7.54 -13.53
CA LEU A 5 -2.33 -7.50 -12.48
C LEU A 5 -1.11 -6.68 -12.95
N ASN A 6 -0.60 -5.82 -12.06
CA ASN A 6 0.64 -5.08 -12.23
C ASN A 6 1.83 -5.96 -11.82
N THR A 7 2.23 -6.84 -12.73
CA THR A 7 3.35 -7.77 -12.51
C THR A 7 4.69 -7.05 -12.39
N GLU A 8 4.87 -5.90 -13.03
CA GLU A 8 6.09 -5.09 -12.93
C GLU A 8 6.26 -4.52 -11.51
N LEU A 9 5.21 -3.93 -10.95
CA LEU A 9 5.22 -3.43 -9.57
C LEU A 9 5.41 -4.55 -8.55
N LEU A 10 4.77 -5.70 -8.78
CA LEU A 10 4.96 -6.87 -7.93
C LEU A 10 6.42 -7.36 -7.96
N ALA A 11 7.01 -7.42 -9.16
CA ALA A 11 8.39 -7.83 -9.36
C ALA A 11 9.39 -6.85 -8.71
N SER A 12 9.15 -5.55 -8.82
CA SER A 12 10.01 -4.53 -8.22
C SER A 12 9.97 -4.61 -6.70
N MET A 13 8.77 -4.61 -6.09
CA MET A 13 8.63 -4.70 -4.64
C MET A 13 9.21 -5.99 -4.05
N LEU A 14 9.06 -7.11 -4.79
CA LEU A 14 9.68 -8.39 -4.42
C LEU A 14 11.22 -8.29 -4.40
N LYS A 15 11.83 -7.70 -5.43
CA LYS A 15 13.29 -7.48 -5.51
C LYS A 15 13.77 -6.54 -4.41
N ASP A 16 13.05 -5.45 -4.17
CA ASP A 16 13.39 -4.45 -3.16
C ASP A 16 13.39 -5.08 -1.76
N LYS A 17 12.32 -5.80 -1.40
CA LYS A 17 12.25 -6.48 -0.10
C LYS A 17 13.24 -7.65 0.01
N ARG A 18 13.56 -8.32 -1.10
CA ARG A 18 14.60 -9.35 -1.14
C ARG A 18 15.97 -8.78 -0.83
N ALA A 19 16.27 -7.54 -1.22
CA ALA A 19 17.50 -6.82 -0.89
C ALA A 19 18.78 -7.65 -1.16
N GLY A 20 18.78 -8.42 -2.27
CA GLY A 20 19.91 -9.27 -2.65
C GLY A 20 19.95 -10.66 -2.00
N ARG A 21 19.02 -11.00 -1.09
CA ARG A 21 18.90 -12.36 -0.54
C ARG A 21 18.60 -13.38 -1.66
N GLY A 22 18.99 -14.63 -1.45
CA GLY A 22 18.79 -15.70 -2.42
C GLY A 22 17.32 -16.09 -2.58
N LEU A 23 16.88 -16.41 -3.80
CA LEU A 23 15.49 -16.78 -4.09
C LEU A 23 15.00 -18.02 -3.31
N ARG A 24 15.90 -18.94 -2.94
CA ARG A 24 15.55 -20.09 -2.09
C ARG A 24 15.17 -19.66 -0.67
N ALA A 25 15.96 -18.78 -0.06
CA ALA A 25 15.66 -18.25 1.26
C ALA A 25 14.31 -17.51 1.28
N ILE A 26 14.04 -16.70 0.25
CA ILE A 26 12.75 -16.00 0.12
C ILE A 26 11.59 -16.97 -0.12
N ALA A 27 11.80 -18.03 -0.91
CA ALA A 27 10.81 -19.08 -1.11
C ALA A 27 10.43 -19.77 0.22
N ASP A 28 11.43 -20.05 1.05
CA ASP A 28 11.22 -20.65 2.37
C ASP A 28 10.53 -19.68 3.34
N GLU A 29 10.85 -18.37 3.27
CA GLU A 29 10.19 -17.33 4.07
C GLU A 29 8.71 -17.12 3.69
N ILE A 30 8.39 -17.16 2.39
CA ILE A 30 7.01 -17.00 1.90
C ILE A 30 6.19 -18.25 2.19
N GLY A 31 6.82 -19.43 2.13
CA GLY A 31 6.20 -20.72 2.30
C GLY A 31 5.43 -21.17 1.06
N GLU A 32 5.59 -22.45 0.69
CA GLU A 32 4.86 -23.09 -0.42
C GLU A 32 4.97 -22.35 -1.78
N VAL A 33 6.09 -21.66 -2.03
CA VAL A 33 6.41 -21.05 -3.33
C VAL A 33 7.82 -21.49 -3.71
N SER A 34 8.01 -22.01 -4.92
CA SER A 34 9.34 -22.43 -5.37
C SER A 34 10.22 -21.25 -5.80
N ALA A 35 11.55 -21.37 -5.66
CA ALA A 35 12.50 -20.37 -6.15
C ALA A 35 12.35 -20.12 -7.67
N ALA A 36 11.98 -21.15 -8.45
CA ALA A 36 11.70 -21.03 -9.87
C ALA A 36 10.42 -20.21 -10.14
N THR A 37 9.40 -20.33 -9.30
CA THR A 37 8.20 -19.49 -9.36
C THR A 37 8.54 -18.03 -9.03
N LEU A 38 9.31 -17.77 -7.97
CA LEU A 38 9.76 -16.41 -7.65
C LEU A 38 10.61 -15.79 -8.78
N SER A 39 11.52 -16.55 -9.37
CA SER A 39 12.31 -16.08 -10.52
C SER A 39 11.43 -15.67 -11.70
N ARG A 40 10.37 -16.44 -11.99
CA ARG A 40 9.42 -16.11 -13.06
C ARG A 40 8.63 -14.84 -12.75
N ILE A 41 8.25 -14.64 -11.49
CA ILE A 41 7.53 -13.45 -11.03
C ILE A 41 8.45 -12.22 -11.11
N GLU A 42 9.72 -12.36 -10.73
CA GLU A 42 10.73 -11.28 -10.89
C GLU A 42 11.01 -10.89 -12.34
N GLN A 43 10.68 -11.77 -13.29
CA GLN A 43 10.72 -11.52 -14.74
C GLN A 43 9.39 -10.97 -15.29
N GLY A 44 8.39 -10.74 -14.44
CA GLY A 44 7.11 -10.15 -14.81
C GLY A 44 6.03 -11.16 -15.23
N LYS A 45 6.25 -12.47 -15.04
CA LYS A 45 5.20 -13.47 -15.28
C LYS A 45 4.10 -13.38 -14.22
N ILE A 46 2.87 -13.61 -14.64
CA ILE A 46 1.68 -13.57 -13.77
C ILE A 46 1.71 -14.78 -12.84
N PRO A 47 1.73 -14.59 -11.50
CA PRO A 47 1.53 -15.67 -10.55
C PRO A 47 0.10 -16.19 -10.55
N ASP A 48 -0.10 -17.41 -10.06
CA ASP A 48 -1.42 -17.89 -9.68
C ASP A 48 -1.93 -17.15 -8.44
N VAL A 49 -3.24 -17.24 -8.19
CA VAL A 49 -3.91 -16.50 -7.10
C VAL A 49 -3.34 -16.86 -5.74
N ALA A 50 -3.02 -18.15 -5.52
CA ALA A 50 -2.46 -18.60 -4.24
C ALA A 50 -1.07 -18.01 -3.98
N THR A 51 -0.16 -18.06 -4.96
CA THR A 51 1.17 -17.46 -4.85
C THR A 51 1.09 -15.94 -4.69
N PHE A 52 0.20 -15.28 -5.42
CA PHE A 52 0.02 -13.83 -5.32
C PHE A 52 -0.37 -13.40 -3.89
N ILE A 53 -1.36 -14.06 -3.28
CA ILE A 53 -1.79 -13.75 -1.90
C ILE A 53 -0.65 -13.95 -0.90
N LYS A 54 0.13 -15.03 -1.05
CA LYS A 54 1.29 -15.31 -0.20
C LYS A 54 2.36 -14.22 -0.31
N ILE A 55 2.67 -13.79 -1.54
CA ILE A 55 3.60 -12.69 -1.78
C ILE A 55 3.08 -11.38 -1.18
N CYS A 56 1.80 -11.05 -1.36
CA CYS A 56 1.21 -9.85 -0.76
C CYS A 56 1.30 -9.86 0.77
N LYS A 57 0.99 -11.00 1.41
CA LYS A 57 1.17 -11.18 2.86
C LYS A 57 2.63 -11.00 3.27
N TRP A 58 3.54 -11.63 2.55
CA TRP A 58 4.97 -11.48 2.82
C TRP A 58 5.43 -10.04 2.63
N LEU A 59 5.00 -9.32 1.59
CA LEU A 59 5.27 -7.90 1.36
C LEU A 59 4.53 -6.95 2.32
N ASN A 60 3.64 -7.47 3.17
CA ASN A 60 2.74 -6.67 4.03
C ASN A 60 1.99 -5.58 3.24
N THR A 61 1.55 -5.91 2.03
CA THR A 61 0.92 -4.98 1.08
C THR A 61 -0.41 -5.56 0.61
N SER A 62 -1.42 -4.70 0.42
CA SER A 62 -2.74 -5.13 -0.07
C SER A 62 -2.68 -5.64 -1.52
N THR A 63 -3.49 -6.65 -1.84
CA THR A 63 -3.67 -7.13 -3.21
C THR A 63 -4.14 -6.01 -4.15
N GLU A 64 -4.93 -5.08 -3.63
CA GLU A 64 -5.43 -3.89 -4.34
C GLU A 64 -4.32 -3.02 -4.92
N THR A 65 -3.14 -2.98 -4.30
CA THR A 65 -1.98 -2.19 -4.74
C THR A 65 -1.48 -2.64 -6.11
N PHE A 66 -1.63 -3.94 -6.41
CA PHE A 66 -1.11 -4.53 -7.63
C PHE A 66 -2.17 -4.63 -8.73
N ILE A 67 -3.42 -4.20 -8.53
CA ILE A 67 -4.46 -4.28 -9.56
C ILE A 67 -4.43 -3.01 -10.44
N LYS A 68 -4.01 -3.14 -11.71
CA LYS A 68 -4.06 -2.06 -12.70
C LYS A 68 -5.53 -1.64 -12.90
N GLY A 69 -5.76 -0.34 -12.86
CA GLY A 69 -7.11 0.25 -12.87
C GLY A 69 -7.67 0.54 -11.48
N ASN A 70 -7.06 0.02 -10.40
CA ASN A 70 -7.28 0.52 -9.04
C ASN A 70 -6.34 1.71 -8.81
N SER A 71 -6.59 2.82 -9.52
CA SER A 71 -5.94 4.11 -9.29
C SER A 71 -6.35 4.76 -7.95
N LYS A 72 -6.62 3.94 -6.92
CA LYS A 72 -6.36 4.33 -5.56
C LYS A 72 -4.84 4.29 -5.36
N LYS A 73 -4.12 5.25 -5.97
CA LYS A 73 -3.03 5.89 -5.23
C LYS A 73 -3.58 6.05 -3.82
N SER A 74 -2.91 5.54 -2.78
CA SER A 74 -3.25 5.86 -1.39
C SER A 74 -3.69 7.30 -1.39
N LYS A 75 -5.01 7.57 -1.27
CA LYS A 75 -5.52 8.90 -1.61
C LYS A 75 -4.67 9.83 -0.77
N PRO A 76 -3.94 10.80 -1.34
CA PRO A 76 -3.26 11.78 -0.52
C PRO A 76 -4.29 12.22 0.50
N ALA A 77 -3.90 12.21 1.78
CA ALA A 77 -4.80 12.52 2.87
C ALA A 77 -5.65 13.71 2.41
N SER A 78 -6.98 13.59 2.48
CA SER A 78 -7.88 14.65 2.00
C SER A 78 -7.37 16.00 2.50
N ASN A 79 -7.52 17.08 1.73
CA ASN A 79 -7.13 18.42 2.20
C ASN A 79 -7.63 18.68 3.63
N LYS A 80 -8.84 18.19 3.96
CA LYS A 80 -9.37 18.14 5.32
C LYS A 80 -8.44 17.46 6.33
N ALA A 81 -8.03 16.22 6.04
CA ALA A 81 -7.16 15.42 6.91
C ALA A 81 -5.76 16.05 7.06
N GLN A 82 -5.22 16.68 6.01
CA GLN A 82 -3.95 17.40 6.08
C GLN A 82 -4.06 18.63 6.99
N VAL A 83 -5.09 19.46 6.81
CA VAL A 83 -5.31 20.65 7.65
C VAL A 83 -5.50 20.25 9.12
N VAL A 84 -6.30 19.21 9.39
CA VAL A 84 -6.52 18.70 10.75
C VAL A 84 -5.23 18.16 11.37
N ALA A 85 -4.37 17.49 10.59
CA ALA A 85 -3.08 17.00 11.07
C ALA A 85 -2.15 18.16 11.47
N HIS A 86 -2.08 19.22 10.67
CA HIS A 86 -1.30 20.42 11.00
C HIS A 86 -1.82 21.11 12.27
N LEU A 87 -3.13 21.31 12.39
CA LEU A 87 -3.74 21.91 13.59
C LEU A 87 -3.48 21.10 14.87
N ARG A 88 -3.41 19.76 14.77
CA ARG A 88 -3.10 18.89 15.92
C ARG A 88 -1.61 18.88 16.29
N ALA A 89 -0.74 19.15 15.32
CA ALA A 89 0.70 19.24 15.54
C ALA A 89 1.13 20.62 16.07
N ASP A 90 0.28 21.62 15.93
CA ASP A 90 0.48 22.97 16.45
C ASP A 90 0.59 22.97 17.99
N ARG A 91 1.59 23.69 18.51
CA ARG A 91 1.87 23.82 19.95
C ARG A 91 1.51 25.20 20.50
N GLU A 92 1.19 26.17 19.65
CA GLU A 92 0.80 27.53 20.06
C GLU A 92 -0.66 27.58 20.51
N LEU A 93 -1.51 26.75 19.90
CA LEU A 93 -2.94 26.68 20.19
C LEU A 93 -3.24 25.73 21.36
N SER A 94 -4.21 26.12 22.19
CA SER A 94 -4.76 25.23 23.22
C SER A 94 -5.47 24.02 22.59
N LYS A 95 -5.52 22.90 23.32
CA LYS A 95 -6.21 21.69 22.84
C LYS A 95 -7.71 21.96 22.61
N GLU A 96 -8.32 22.80 23.45
CA GLU A 96 -9.72 23.22 23.30
C GLU A 96 -9.93 23.99 21.99
N THR A 97 -9.05 24.95 21.67
CA THR A 97 -9.12 25.74 20.44
C THR A 97 -8.94 24.86 19.20
N VAL A 98 -7.96 23.94 19.22
CA VAL A 98 -7.74 22.99 18.11
C VAL A 98 -8.98 22.13 17.88
N GLN A 99 -9.64 21.63 18.94
CA GLN A 99 -10.86 20.84 18.80
C GLN A 99 -12.02 21.66 18.20
N MET A 100 -12.16 22.93 18.57
CA MET A 100 -13.16 23.82 17.97
C MET A 100 -12.91 24.04 16.48
N LEU A 101 -11.66 24.30 16.08
CA LEU A 101 -11.30 24.49 14.67
C LEU A 101 -11.55 23.23 13.85
N VAL A 102 -11.23 22.05 14.39
CA VAL A 102 -11.54 20.77 13.74
C VAL A 102 -13.04 20.59 13.56
N LYS A 103 -13.87 20.93 14.56
CA LYS A 103 -15.33 20.88 14.44
C LYS A 103 -15.86 21.83 13.36
N MET A 104 -15.35 23.05 13.27
CA MET A 104 -15.76 23.99 12.21
C MET A 104 -15.40 23.46 10.82
N ILE A 105 -14.20 22.89 10.67
CA ILE A 105 -13.77 22.24 9.42
C ILE A 105 -14.68 21.05 9.12
N ASP A 106 -15.02 20.23 10.11
CA ASP A 106 -15.95 19.12 9.94
C ASP A 106 -17.30 19.59 9.40
N MET A 107 -17.89 20.65 9.98
CA MET A 107 -19.15 21.23 9.53
C MET A 107 -19.07 21.73 8.08
N ALA A 108 -18.01 22.48 7.72
CA ALA A 108 -17.84 23.03 6.37
C ALA A 108 -17.72 21.96 5.27
N TYR A 109 -17.18 20.79 5.59
CA TYR A 109 -17.11 19.66 4.65
C TYR A 109 -18.40 18.81 4.62
N ASN A 110 -19.23 18.90 5.66
CA ASN A 110 -20.48 18.15 5.80
C ASN A 110 -21.69 18.87 5.18
N THR A 111 -21.53 20.13 4.78
CA THR A 111 -22.55 20.93 4.05
C THR A 111 -22.56 20.65 2.55
N LYS A 112 -22.06 19.50 2.10
CA LYS A 112 -22.09 19.07 0.69
C LYS A 112 -23.25 18.11 0.42
#